data_AF-A0A420XUK0-F1
#
_entry.id   AF-A0A420XUK0-F1
#
_cell.length_a   1.000
_cell.length_b   1.000
_cell.length_c   1.000
_cell.angle_alpha   90.00
_cell.angle_beta   90.00
_cell.angle_gamma   90.00
#
_symmetry.space_group_name_H-M   'P 1'
#
loop_
_entity.id
_entity.type
_entity.pdbx_description
1 polymer ?
#
loop_
_entity_poly.entity_id
_entity_poly.type
_entity_poly.pdbx_seq_one_letter_code
_entity_poly.pdbx_strand_id
1 'polypeptide(L)'
;MPHQVAVTIRAAVRPGRLPGLREVLTAMADDPAANDVLPFAELPGLHFARVVVVDEQTSPLLFLMLDCDAPERRLLRALSQHEGLDRLLGCCQGYPAVARPSGRARFLRSHRQRSAVVYVHDVGRTVQQVRLEARLRAALEDSLDEGGPVERSCREVRERLRREVASRPDLTEALDRPARPALRFRLREAAHRVAVPAALLVLLPVVLPALVLWFLALRRHERRDPAARVPLDPARLRALGDAEDYGVQNAFTSIAPVKPGRFWSVSCSMSIAVGDYVARHVFNHQGLSGLRTVHFARFDRVGDRMLFTSYYDGSLESYNNDFVDQIAWVLNTVFGVEEGFPRTRWLVRDGAHDEVGFKAFIRGHQIETPVWWSAYPELAAVTVDENAAIRAGLRGPMTEQEAARWLARL
;
A
#
# COMPACT_ATOMS: atom_id res chain seq x y z
N MET A 1 14.66 11.71 1.66
CA MET A 1 13.85 12.40 2.69
C MET A 1 12.87 11.35 3.19
N PRO A 2 12.83 11.04 4.48
CA PRO A 2 12.21 9.80 4.95
C PRO A 2 10.71 10.01 5.09
N HIS A 3 10.00 9.92 3.97
CA HIS A 3 8.56 9.62 3.89
C HIS A 3 8.34 8.97 2.53
N GLN A 4 7.32 8.13 2.45
CA GLN A 4 7.00 7.39 1.26
C GLN A 4 6.04 8.21 0.39
N VAL A 5 6.12 8.00 -0.91
CA VAL A 5 5.29 8.62 -1.93
C VAL A 5 4.81 7.57 -2.91
N ALA A 6 3.53 7.65 -3.25
CA ALA A 6 2.91 6.86 -4.29
C ALA A 6 3.12 7.53 -5.65
N VAL A 7 3.70 6.78 -6.59
CA VAL A 7 3.76 7.15 -8.00
C VAL A 7 2.84 6.21 -8.76
N THR A 8 1.96 6.79 -9.59
CA THR A 8 1.05 6.05 -10.45
C THR A 8 1.16 6.64 -11.85
N ILE A 9 1.59 5.82 -12.80
CA ILE A 9 1.57 6.15 -14.23
C ILE A 9 0.41 5.38 -14.84
N ARG A 10 -0.52 6.11 -15.46
CA ARG A 10 -1.69 5.55 -16.12
C ARG A 10 -1.71 5.96 -17.58
N ALA A 11 -1.79 4.99 -18.48
CA ALA A 11 -1.90 5.27 -19.90
C ALA A 11 -2.79 4.26 -20.62
N ALA A 12 -3.56 4.74 -21.60
CA ALA A 12 -4.36 3.88 -22.47
C ALA A 12 -3.45 3.06 -23.39
N VAL A 13 -3.73 1.79 -23.54
CA VAL A 13 -3.04 0.89 -24.48
C VAL A 13 -3.53 1.20 -25.91
N ARG A 14 -2.63 1.18 -26.88
CA ARG A 14 -2.97 1.39 -28.29
C ARG A 14 -3.79 0.19 -28.81
N PRO A 15 -4.75 0.41 -29.74
CA PRO A 15 -5.46 -0.67 -30.40
C PRO A 15 -4.49 -1.71 -30.97
N GLY A 16 -4.78 -3.00 -30.75
CA GLY A 16 -3.97 -4.13 -31.24
C GLY A 16 -2.66 -4.40 -30.50
N ARG A 17 -2.27 -3.58 -29.50
CA ARG A 17 -0.99 -3.75 -28.77
C ARG A 17 -1.11 -4.55 -27.46
N LEU A 18 -2.32 -4.91 -27.06
CA LEU A 18 -2.57 -5.67 -25.82
C LEU A 18 -1.88 -7.06 -25.80
N PRO A 19 -1.89 -7.88 -26.87
CA PRO A 19 -1.22 -9.18 -26.85
C PRO A 19 0.29 -9.05 -26.58
N GLY A 20 0.98 -8.17 -27.32
CA GLY A 20 2.41 -7.93 -27.10
C GLY A 20 2.70 -7.29 -25.74
N LEU A 21 1.79 -6.49 -25.18
CA LEU A 21 1.92 -6.01 -23.80
C LEU A 21 1.84 -7.17 -22.80
N ARG A 22 0.92 -8.13 -22.98
CA ARG A 22 0.82 -9.31 -22.11
C ARG A 22 2.09 -10.15 -22.15
N GLU A 23 2.70 -10.35 -23.32
CA GLU A 23 4.01 -11.04 -23.43
C GLU A 23 5.11 -10.33 -22.63
N VAL A 24 5.15 -8.99 -22.70
CA VAL A 24 6.09 -8.18 -21.90
C VAL A 24 5.81 -8.37 -20.40
N LEU A 25 4.55 -8.39 -19.97
CA LEU A 25 4.19 -8.59 -18.57
C LEU A 25 4.54 -9.99 -18.08
N THR A 26 4.32 -11.04 -18.88
CA THR A 26 4.73 -12.41 -18.53
C THR A 26 6.24 -12.47 -18.32
N ALA A 27 7.04 -11.93 -19.24
CA ALA A 27 8.50 -11.90 -19.08
C ALA A 27 8.97 -11.07 -17.86
N MET A 28 8.23 -10.03 -17.48
CA MET A 28 8.51 -9.27 -16.25
C MET A 28 8.11 -10.05 -14.98
N ALA A 29 7.09 -10.90 -15.06
CA ALA A 29 6.57 -11.67 -13.93
C ALA A 29 7.52 -12.80 -13.50
N ASP A 30 8.31 -13.34 -14.43
CA ASP A 30 9.24 -14.44 -14.16
C ASP A 30 10.35 -14.03 -13.18
N ASP A 31 10.89 -12.81 -13.32
CA ASP A 31 11.84 -12.22 -12.36
C ASP A 31 11.58 -10.69 -12.22
N PRO A 32 10.62 -10.29 -11.37
CA PRO A 32 10.30 -8.87 -11.20
C PRO A 32 11.50 -8.07 -10.67
N ALA A 33 12.41 -8.71 -9.93
CA ALA A 33 13.56 -8.02 -9.36
C ALA A 33 14.60 -7.62 -10.43
N ALA A 34 14.90 -8.52 -11.37
CA ALA A 34 16.00 -8.37 -12.33
C ALA A 34 15.61 -8.45 -13.82
N ASN A 35 14.31 -8.37 -14.17
CA ASN A 35 13.87 -8.39 -15.57
C ASN A 35 14.49 -7.29 -16.46
N ASP A 36 14.61 -7.58 -17.76
CA ASP A 36 15.21 -6.69 -18.78
C ASP A 36 14.37 -5.46 -19.17
N VAL A 37 13.14 -5.34 -18.66
CA VAL A 37 12.22 -4.25 -19.02
C VAL A 37 12.36 -3.11 -18.01
N LEU A 38 12.24 -3.44 -16.73
CA LEU A 38 12.35 -2.53 -15.62
C LEU A 38 12.72 -3.33 -14.36
N PRO A 39 14.02 -3.52 -14.07
CA PRO A 39 14.46 -4.28 -12.90
C PRO A 39 14.11 -3.51 -11.62
N PHE A 40 13.07 -3.95 -10.90
CA PHE A 40 12.55 -3.18 -9.76
C PHE A 40 13.57 -3.06 -8.63
N ALA A 41 14.46 -4.04 -8.46
CA ALA A 41 15.47 -4.03 -7.41
C ALA A 41 16.52 -2.90 -7.56
N GLU A 42 16.71 -2.40 -8.78
CA GLU A 42 17.64 -1.30 -9.06
C GLU A 42 17.01 0.09 -8.82
N LEU A 43 15.68 0.17 -8.69
CA LEU A 43 14.98 1.44 -8.58
C LEU A 43 15.20 2.08 -7.19
N PRO A 44 15.58 3.36 -7.14
CA PRO A 44 16.04 3.98 -5.92
C PRO A 44 14.90 4.19 -4.93
N GLY A 45 15.03 3.60 -3.74
CA GLY A 45 14.09 3.80 -2.63
C GLY A 45 12.74 3.11 -2.85
N LEU A 46 12.64 2.17 -3.79
CA LEU A 46 11.40 1.45 -4.06
C LEU A 46 11.12 0.45 -2.94
N HIS A 47 9.91 0.48 -2.39
CA HIS A 47 9.37 -0.51 -1.46
C HIS A 47 8.60 -1.59 -2.21
N PHE A 48 7.63 -1.15 -3.02
CA PHE A 48 6.76 -2.04 -3.77
C PHE A 48 6.51 -1.51 -5.18
N ALA A 49 6.33 -2.44 -6.12
CA ALA A 49 5.92 -2.13 -7.48
C ALA A 49 4.83 -3.09 -7.94
N ARG A 50 3.98 -2.61 -8.85
CA ARG A 50 3.10 -3.47 -9.65
C ARG A 50 2.85 -2.88 -11.02
N VAL A 51 2.59 -3.77 -11.97
CA VAL A 51 2.08 -3.42 -13.29
C VAL A 51 0.79 -4.19 -13.52
N VAL A 52 -0.30 -3.47 -13.77
CA VAL A 52 -1.62 -4.08 -13.99
C VAL A 52 -2.31 -3.47 -15.20
N VAL A 53 -3.05 -4.30 -15.92
CA VAL A 53 -3.90 -3.88 -17.02
C VAL A 53 -5.35 -3.95 -16.57
N VAL A 54 -6.05 -2.85 -16.69
CA VAL A 54 -7.48 -2.74 -16.40
C VAL A 54 -8.22 -2.68 -17.71
N ASP A 55 -9.07 -3.66 -17.98
CA ASP A 55 -9.93 -3.65 -19.15
C ASP A 55 -11.01 -2.56 -19.02
N GLU A 56 -11.18 -1.76 -20.08
CA GLU A 56 -12.17 -0.69 -20.23
C GLU A 56 -12.95 -0.92 -21.51
N GLN A 57 -14.16 -0.36 -21.60
CA GLN A 57 -15.01 -0.51 -22.79
C GLN A 57 -14.38 0.05 -24.08
N THR A 58 -13.55 1.10 -23.97
CA THR A 58 -12.97 1.81 -25.11
C THR A 58 -11.52 1.39 -25.40
N SER A 59 -10.68 1.33 -24.38
CA SER A 59 -9.28 0.90 -24.51
C SER A 59 -8.71 0.48 -23.15
N PRO A 60 -8.06 -0.69 -23.04
CA PRO A 60 -7.42 -1.12 -21.80
C PRO A 60 -6.47 -0.06 -21.24
N LEU A 61 -6.39 0.06 -19.93
CA LEU A 61 -5.52 0.99 -19.22
C LEU A 61 -4.38 0.23 -18.58
N LEU A 62 -3.14 0.63 -18.89
CA LEU A 62 -1.97 0.18 -18.19
C LEU A 62 -1.72 1.08 -16.97
N PHE A 63 -1.50 0.46 -15.81
CA PHE A 63 -1.08 1.10 -14.58
C PHE A 63 0.30 0.58 -14.18
N LEU A 64 1.26 1.49 -14.02
CA LEU A 64 2.52 1.25 -13.32
C LEU A 64 2.46 1.98 -11.98
N MET A 65 2.41 1.23 -10.89
CA MET A 65 2.21 1.75 -9.54
C MET A 65 3.45 1.41 -8.70
N LEU A 66 4.08 2.44 -8.13
CA LEU A 66 5.36 2.36 -7.44
C LEU A 66 5.26 3.07 -6.09
N ASP A 67 5.52 2.37 -5.00
CA ASP A 67 5.63 2.92 -3.64
C ASP A 67 7.10 3.14 -3.32
N CYS A 68 7.54 4.39 -3.15
CA CYS A 68 8.96 4.68 -3.00
C CYS A 68 9.25 5.79 -1.97
N ASP A 69 10.49 5.86 -1.51
CA ASP A 69 10.98 6.93 -0.67
C ASP A 69 11.07 8.26 -1.40
N ALA A 70 10.68 9.34 -0.73
CA ALA A 70 10.81 10.68 -1.25
C ALA A 70 12.28 11.10 -1.41
N PRO A 71 12.61 11.88 -2.45
CA PRO A 71 11.67 12.54 -3.35
C PRO A 71 11.39 11.72 -4.61
N GLU A 72 10.12 11.67 -5.00
CA GLU A 72 9.64 11.05 -6.24
C GLU A 72 10.46 11.38 -7.50
N ARG A 73 10.95 12.62 -7.62
CA ARG A 73 11.76 13.04 -8.78
C ARG A 73 12.99 12.16 -9.01
N ARG A 74 13.51 11.51 -7.97
CA ARG A 74 14.63 10.57 -8.06
C ARG A 74 14.20 9.30 -8.79
N LEU A 75 13.06 8.74 -8.41
CA LEU A 75 12.45 7.59 -9.07
C LEU A 75 12.10 7.92 -10.52
N LEU A 76 11.38 9.02 -10.79
CA LEU A 76 11.02 9.41 -12.15
C LEU A 76 12.25 9.63 -13.06
N ARG A 77 13.35 10.14 -12.49
CA ARG A 77 14.61 10.24 -13.21
C ARG A 77 15.18 8.86 -13.53
N ALA A 78 15.25 7.95 -12.56
CA ALA A 78 15.70 6.58 -12.78
C ALA A 78 14.87 5.89 -13.88
N LEU A 79 13.54 5.91 -13.77
CA LEU A 79 12.63 5.37 -14.79
C LEU A 79 12.91 5.94 -16.19
N SER A 80 13.19 7.23 -16.30
CA SER A 80 13.47 7.85 -17.60
C SER A 80 14.78 7.39 -18.25
N GLN A 81 15.71 6.83 -17.49
CA GLN A 81 16.98 6.30 -18.01
C GLN A 81 16.87 4.84 -18.48
N HIS A 82 15.90 4.08 -17.98
CA HIS A 82 15.74 2.67 -18.37
C HIS A 82 15.13 2.57 -19.79
N GLU A 83 15.88 1.95 -20.70
CA GLU A 83 15.46 1.77 -22.09
C GLU A 83 14.41 0.67 -22.26
N GLY A 84 14.44 -0.36 -21.40
CA GLY A 84 13.44 -1.43 -21.39
C GLY A 84 12.01 -0.91 -21.20
N LEU A 85 11.84 0.28 -20.60
CA LEU A 85 10.55 0.95 -20.46
C LEU A 85 9.84 1.21 -21.80
N ASP A 86 10.59 1.24 -22.91
CA ASP A 86 10.05 1.37 -24.27
C ASP A 86 9.22 0.15 -24.67
N ARG A 87 9.60 -1.05 -24.21
CA ARG A 87 8.87 -2.29 -24.47
C ARG A 87 7.50 -2.26 -23.77
N LEU A 88 7.47 -1.73 -22.55
CA LEU A 88 6.26 -1.63 -21.73
C LEU A 88 5.36 -0.46 -22.17
N LEU A 89 5.87 0.77 -22.07
CA LEU A 89 5.09 1.99 -22.31
C LEU A 89 4.97 2.34 -23.80
N GLY A 90 5.79 1.77 -24.69
CA GLY A 90 5.66 1.93 -26.14
C GLY A 90 4.37 1.35 -26.71
N CYS A 91 3.71 0.45 -25.98
CA CYS A 91 2.37 -0.04 -26.27
C CYS A 91 1.26 0.97 -25.94
N CYS A 92 1.58 2.08 -25.25
CA CYS A 92 0.61 3.07 -24.80
C CYS A 92 0.45 4.26 -25.76
N GLN A 93 -0.77 4.82 -25.78
CA GLN A 93 -1.11 6.04 -26.51
C GLN A 93 -0.27 7.22 -25.99
N GLY A 94 0.20 8.09 -26.88
CA GLY A 94 1.03 9.25 -26.51
C GLY A 94 2.50 8.95 -26.19
N TYR A 95 2.93 7.68 -26.18
CA TYR A 95 4.36 7.35 -25.98
C TYR A 95 5.22 7.85 -27.14
N PRO A 96 6.39 8.48 -26.89
CA PRO A 96 7.22 9.06 -27.93
C PRO A 96 7.69 8.01 -28.95
N ALA A 97 7.64 8.35 -30.23
CA ALA A 97 8.14 7.48 -31.30
C ALA A 97 9.67 7.28 -31.24
N VAL A 98 10.40 8.31 -30.81
CA VAL A 98 11.84 8.24 -30.52
C VAL A 98 12.03 8.35 -29.02
N ALA A 99 12.23 7.21 -28.38
CA ALA A 99 12.29 7.10 -26.93
C ALA A 99 13.67 7.50 -26.38
N ARG A 100 13.94 8.81 -26.34
CA ARG A 100 15.07 9.36 -25.58
C ARG A 100 14.67 9.56 -24.11
N PRO A 101 15.63 9.61 -23.17
CA PRO A 101 15.31 9.84 -21.75
C PRO A 101 14.42 11.07 -21.49
N SER A 102 14.61 12.14 -22.25
CA SER A 102 13.77 13.35 -22.16
C SER A 102 12.31 13.12 -22.59
N GLY A 103 12.10 12.26 -23.61
CA GLY A 103 10.78 11.83 -24.07
C GLY A 103 10.09 10.93 -23.04
N ARG A 104 10.80 9.94 -22.49
CA ARG A 104 10.30 9.09 -21.40
C ARG A 104 9.91 9.91 -20.19
N ALA A 105 10.79 10.82 -19.76
CA ALA A 105 10.51 11.72 -18.64
C ALA A 105 9.30 12.64 -18.88
N ARG A 106 9.06 13.09 -20.12
CA ARG A 106 7.87 13.87 -20.48
C ARG A 106 6.62 13.02 -20.39
N PHE A 107 6.66 11.80 -20.96
CA PHE A 107 5.55 10.86 -20.92
C PHE A 107 5.16 10.50 -19.48
N LEU A 108 6.13 10.13 -18.65
CA LEU A 108 5.91 9.81 -17.23
C LEU A 108 5.27 10.97 -16.48
N ARG A 109 5.66 12.22 -16.76
CA ARG A 109 5.06 13.39 -16.13
C ARG A 109 3.64 13.66 -16.60
N SER A 110 3.35 13.50 -17.90
CA SER A 110 2.02 13.78 -18.46
C SER A 110 0.99 12.69 -18.14
N HIS A 111 1.44 11.46 -17.92
CA HIS A 111 0.60 10.30 -17.59
C HIS A 111 0.59 9.99 -16.09
N ARG A 112 1.17 10.88 -15.27
CA ARG A 112 1.14 10.75 -13.84
C ARG A 112 -0.27 11.04 -13.31
N GLN A 113 -0.83 10.08 -12.60
CA GLN A 113 -2.04 10.25 -11.83
C GLN A 113 -1.69 10.41 -10.35
N ARG A 114 -2.36 11.35 -9.67
CA ARG A 114 -2.30 11.43 -8.21
C ARG A 114 -3.20 10.35 -7.64
N SER A 115 -2.65 9.47 -6.79
CA SER A 115 -3.50 8.50 -6.12
C SER A 115 -4.45 9.18 -5.13
N ALA A 116 -5.71 8.74 -5.09
CA ALA A 116 -6.77 9.43 -4.37
C ALA A 116 -6.69 9.19 -2.87
N VAL A 117 -6.46 7.94 -2.46
CA VAL A 117 -6.14 7.55 -1.08
C VAL A 117 -4.87 6.71 -1.10
N VAL A 118 -3.94 7.01 -0.19
CA VAL A 118 -2.69 6.25 -0.02
C VAL A 118 -2.50 5.95 1.46
N TYR A 119 -2.53 4.68 1.80
CA TYR A 119 -2.16 4.15 3.11
C TYR A 119 -0.72 3.64 3.07
N VAL A 120 0.02 3.92 4.15
CA VAL A 120 1.39 3.47 4.38
C VAL A 120 1.45 3.00 5.82
N HIS A 121 1.92 1.76 6.04
CA HIS A 121 1.95 1.14 7.37
C HIS A 121 2.67 1.99 8.42
N ASP A 122 3.87 2.48 8.12
CA ASP A 122 4.60 3.38 9.00
C ASP A 122 5.29 4.50 8.22
N VAL A 123 4.70 5.70 8.28
CA VAL A 123 5.19 6.86 7.53
C VAL A 123 6.55 7.29 8.04
N GLY A 124 7.53 7.27 7.14
CA GLY A 124 8.90 7.71 7.40
C GLY A 124 9.91 6.58 7.57
N ARG A 125 9.48 5.32 7.65
CA ARG A 125 10.38 4.16 7.63
C ARG A 125 10.85 3.83 6.21
N THR A 126 12.02 4.34 5.83
CA THR A 126 12.60 4.12 4.47
C THR A 126 12.94 2.66 4.18
N VAL A 127 13.05 2.29 2.90
CA VAL A 127 13.42 0.91 2.53
C VAL A 127 14.80 0.52 3.05
N GLN A 128 15.74 1.49 3.08
CA GLN A 128 17.07 1.25 3.64
C GLN A 128 17.01 1.01 5.15
N GLN A 129 16.15 1.74 5.85
CA GLN A 129 15.92 1.51 7.27
C GLN A 129 15.34 0.12 7.52
N VAL A 130 14.34 -0.32 6.74
CA VAL A 130 13.77 -1.68 6.86
C VAL A 130 14.85 -2.74 6.70
N ARG A 131 15.68 -2.62 5.65
CA ARG A 131 16.78 -3.57 5.38
C ARG A 131 17.88 -3.52 6.43
N LEU A 132 18.21 -2.34 6.97
CA LEU A 132 19.14 -2.19 8.08
C LEU A 132 18.60 -2.88 9.34
N GLU A 133 17.34 -2.65 9.68
CA GLU A 133 16.68 -3.21 10.87
C GLU A 133 16.56 -4.73 10.78
N ALA A 134 16.32 -5.28 9.59
CA ALA A 134 16.34 -6.73 9.36
C ALA A 134 17.74 -7.35 9.53
N ARG A 135 18.78 -6.76 8.91
CA ARG A 135 20.17 -7.23 9.08
C ARG A 135 20.64 -7.10 10.52
N LEU A 136 20.23 -6.04 11.21
CA LEU A 136 20.51 -5.84 12.62
C LEU A 136 19.93 -6.97 13.45
N ARG A 137 18.66 -7.30 13.26
CA ARG A 137 18.01 -8.40 13.99
C ARG A 137 18.76 -9.71 13.79
N ALA A 138 19.00 -10.11 12.55
CA ALA A 138 19.71 -11.34 12.24
C ALA A 138 21.09 -11.39 12.93
N ALA A 139 21.86 -10.30 12.85
CA ALA A 139 23.16 -10.22 13.52
C ALA A 139 23.10 -10.30 15.06
N LEU A 140 22.01 -9.81 15.67
CA LEU A 140 21.82 -9.90 17.12
C LEU A 140 21.39 -11.30 17.54
N GLU A 141 20.52 -11.95 16.75
CA GLU A 141 20.12 -13.35 16.95
C GLU A 141 21.35 -14.27 16.79
N ASP A 142 22.13 -14.11 15.73
CA ASP A 142 23.37 -14.86 15.50
C ASP A 142 24.36 -14.73 16.69
N SER A 143 24.53 -13.51 17.23
CA SER A 143 25.40 -13.26 18.40
C SER A 143 24.87 -13.91 19.69
N LEU A 144 23.56 -14.04 19.83
CA LEU A 144 22.96 -14.74 20.97
C LEU A 144 23.13 -16.26 20.83
N ASP A 145 22.97 -16.79 19.62
CA ASP A 145 23.06 -18.22 19.31
C ASP A 145 24.50 -18.76 19.35
N GLU A 146 25.48 -17.98 18.89
CA GLU A 146 26.91 -18.34 18.97
C GLU A 146 27.39 -18.49 20.43
N GLY A 147 26.64 -17.94 21.38
CA GLY A 147 26.97 -17.94 22.80
C GLY A 147 28.10 -16.97 23.14
N GLY A 148 28.15 -16.57 24.40
CA GLY A 148 29.14 -15.62 24.91
C GLY A 148 29.60 -15.96 26.33
N PRO A 149 30.43 -15.10 26.93
CA PRO A 149 30.73 -15.18 28.36
C PRO A 149 29.41 -15.22 29.14
N VAL A 150 29.33 -15.98 30.24
CA VAL A 150 28.12 -15.98 31.07
C VAL A 150 27.90 -14.59 31.66
N GLU A 151 26.96 -13.82 31.12
CA GLU A 151 26.54 -12.55 31.69
C GLU A 151 25.70 -12.75 32.95
N ARG A 152 25.84 -11.82 33.90
CA ARG A 152 25.11 -11.87 35.18
C ARG A 152 23.75 -11.19 35.09
N SER A 153 23.47 -10.47 34.01
CA SER A 153 22.24 -9.67 33.83
C SER A 153 21.90 -9.43 32.35
N CYS A 154 20.61 -9.25 32.07
CA CYS A 154 20.08 -8.85 30.76
C CYS A 154 20.66 -7.51 30.28
N ARG A 155 20.95 -6.59 31.22
CA ARG A 155 21.61 -5.34 30.89
C ARG A 155 23.04 -5.54 30.36
N GLU A 156 23.79 -6.47 30.94
CA GLU A 156 25.14 -6.81 30.47
C GLU A 156 25.11 -7.43 29.07
N VAL A 157 24.15 -8.34 28.80
CA VAL A 157 23.94 -8.91 27.45
C VAL A 157 23.66 -7.79 26.45
N ARG A 158 22.74 -6.88 26.76
CA ARG A 158 22.42 -5.74 25.89
C ARG A 158 23.64 -4.85 25.61
N GLU A 159 24.46 -4.53 26.61
CA GLU A 159 25.65 -3.70 26.40
C GLU A 159 26.76 -4.46 25.63
N ARG A 160 26.82 -5.80 25.70
CA ARG A 160 27.65 -6.61 24.80
C ARG A 160 27.18 -6.46 23.36
N LEU A 161 25.91 -6.77 23.09
CA LEU A 161 25.29 -6.66 21.77
C LEU A 161 25.46 -5.26 21.17
N ARG A 162 25.26 -4.22 21.99
CA ARG A 162 25.45 -2.83 21.57
C ARG A 162 26.90 -2.51 21.19
N ARG A 163 27.89 -3.08 21.90
CA ARG A 163 29.32 -2.93 21.55
C ARG A 163 29.67 -3.65 20.25
N GLU A 164 29.10 -4.82 20.01
CA GLU A 164 29.28 -5.56 18.75
C GLU A 164 28.67 -4.81 17.55
N VAL A 165 27.46 -4.25 17.72
CA VAL A 165 26.86 -3.38 16.70
C VAL A 165 27.75 -2.16 16.44
N ALA A 166 28.38 -1.59 17.47
CA ALA A 166 29.29 -0.46 17.33
C ALA A 166 30.62 -0.80 16.65
N SER A 167 31.07 -2.07 16.70
CA SER A 167 32.30 -2.52 16.04
C SER A 167 32.08 -2.94 14.58
N ARG A 168 30.82 -3.13 14.16
CA ARG A 168 30.44 -3.55 12.81
C ARG A 168 30.06 -2.37 11.91
N PRO A 169 30.86 -2.04 10.86
CA PRO A 169 30.60 -0.89 9.99
C PRO A 169 29.26 -0.96 9.24
N ASP A 170 28.79 -2.17 8.93
CA ASP A 170 27.53 -2.42 8.23
C ASP A 170 26.29 -2.20 9.12
N LEU A 171 26.46 -2.17 10.45
CA LEU A 171 25.38 -2.04 11.43
C LEU A 171 25.49 -0.79 12.30
N THR A 172 26.60 -0.06 12.29
CA THR A 172 26.83 1.09 13.19
C THR A 172 25.72 2.16 13.06
N GLU A 173 25.17 2.36 11.86
CA GLU A 173 24.03 3.26 11.61
C GLU A 173 22.77 2.90 12.45
N ALA A 174 22.64 1.65 12.89
CA ALA A 174 21.52 1.21 13.74
C ALA A 174 21.48 1.96 15.09
N LEU A 175 22.65 2.36 15.60
CA LEU A 175 22.79 3.10 16.86
C LEU A 175 22.31 4.54 16.76
N ASP A 176 22.29 5.11 15.55
CA ASP A 176 21.77 6.44 15.30
C ASP A 176 20.24 6.47 15.39
N ARG A 177 19.70 7.67 15.64
CA ARG A 177 18.25 7.89 15.57
C ARG A 177 17.80 7.85 14.11
N PRO A 178 16.70 7.16 13.78
CA PRO A 178 16.14 7.20 12.43
C PRO A 178 15.90 8.64 11.97
N ALA A 179 16.23 8.90 10.69
CA ALA A 179 16.01 10.20 10.10
C ALA A 179 14.51 10.56 10.14
N ARG A 180 14.19 11.79 10.56
CA ARG A 180 12.81 12.26 10.60
C ARG A 180 12.36 12.84 9.25
N PRO A 181 11.06 12.79 8.92
CA PRO A 181 10.54 13.48 7.74
C PRO A 181 10.93 14.96 7.78
N ALA A 182 11.22 15.53 6.59
CA ALA A 182 11.68 16.90 6.47
C ALA A 182 10.72 17.89 7.16
N LEU A 183 11.25 18.95 7.77
CA LEU A 183 10.45 19.93 8.51
C LEU A 183 9.30 20.49 7.66
N ARG A 184 9.56 20.83 6.40
CA ARG A 184 8.52 21.29 5.45
C ARG A 184 7.36 20.31 5.29
N PHE A 185 7.65 19.01 5.29
CA PHE A 185 6.64 17.96 5.18
C PHE A 185 5.82 17.95 6.46
N ARG A 186 6.48 17.86 7.63
CA ARG A 186 5.80 17.88 8.93
C ARG A 186 4.92 19.11 9.14
N LEU A 187 5.40 20.29 8.75
CA LEU A 187 4.63 21.54 8.80
C LEU A 187 3.44 21.51 7.85
N ARG A 188 3.61 21.03 6.61
CA ARG A 188 2.49 20.86 5.66
C ARG A 188 1.45 19.88 6.18
N GLU A 189 1.89 18.76 6.75
CA GLU A 189 1.00 17.75 7.33
C GLU A 189 0.25 18.28 8.56
N ALA A 190 0.95 18.97 9.46
CA ALA A 190 0.34 19.61 10.62
C ALA A 190 -0.67 20.70 10.21
N ALA A 191 -0.30 21.56 9.25
CA ALA A 191 -1.19 22.57 8.72
C ALA A 191 -2.44 21.94 8.09
N HIS A 192 -2.28 20.88 7.29
CA HIS A 192 -3.42 20.16 6.69
C HIS A 192 -4.34 19.51 7.74
N ARG A 193 -3.74 18.88 8.77
CA ARG A 193 -4.46 18.24 9.88
C ARG A 193 -5.34 19.23 10.65
N VAL A 194 -4.94 20.50 10.75
CA VAL A 194 -5.71 21.54 11.44
C VAL A 194 -6.65 22.29 10.49
N ALA A 195 -6.18 22.65 9.30
CA ALA A 195 -6.93 23.46 8.34
C ALA A 195 -8.20 22.77 7.85
N VAL A 196 -8.18 21.45 7.63
CA VAL A 196 -9.36 20.72 7.13
C VAL A 196 -10.50 20.70 8.18
N PRO A 197 -10.28 20.26 9.44
CA PRO A 197 -11.31 20.37 10.49
C PRO A 197 -11.76 21.81 10.76
N ALA A 198 -10.83 22.77 10.74
CA ALA A 198 -11.18 24.18 10.94
C ALA A 198 -12.10 24.70 9.82
N ALA A 199 -11.81 24.36 8.56
CA ALA A 199 -12.68 24.69 7.44
C ALA A 199 -14.05 24.01 7.55
N LEU A 200 -14.11 22.73 7.95
CA LEU A 200 -15.37 22.03 8.20
C LEU A 200 -16.19 22.66 9.33
N LEU A 201 -15.54 23.14 10.39
CA LEU A 201 -16.19 23.85 11.49
C LEU A 201 -16.80 25.19 11.03
N VAL A 202 -16.08 25.95 10.22
CA VAL A 202 -16.59 27.20 9.63
C VAL A 202 -17.76 26.92 8.69
N LEU A 203 -17.69 25.86 7.90
CA LEU A 203 -18.73 25.44 6.97
C LEU A 203 -19.86 24.65 7.63
N LEU A 204 -19.81 24.43 8.96
CA LEU A 204 -20.77 23.61 9.69
C LEU A 204 -22.24 23.98 9.45
N PRO A 205 -22.64 25.28 9.37
CA PRO A 205 -24.03 25.65 9.09
C PRO A 205 -24.57 25.14 7.75
N VAL A 206 -23.70 24.88 6.78
CA VAL A 206 -24.05 24.36 5.45
C VAL A 206 -23.84 22.84 5.38
N VAL A 207 -22.73 22.36 5.96
CA VAL A 207 -22.35 20.94 5.96
C VAL A 207 -23.36 20.12 6.76
N LEU A 208 -23.83 20.60 7.91
CA LEU A 208 -24.72 19.81 8.77
C LEU A 208 -26.09 19.54 8.11
N PRO A 209 -26.82 20.53 7.54
CA PRO A 209 -28.04 20.25 6.77
C PRO A 209 -27.78 19.33 5.56
N ALA A 210 -26.67 19.54 4.83
CA ALA A 210 -26.32 18.70 3.70
C ALA A 210 -26.08 17.24 4.12
N LEU A 211 -25.39 17.02 5.24
CA LEU A 211 -25.20 15.68 5.82
C LEU A 211 -26.52 15.05 6.24
N VAL A 212 -27.44 15.80 6.86
CA VAL A 212 -28.77 15.27 7.21
C VAL A 212 -29.52 14.82 5.96
N LEU A 213 -29.57 15.65 4.91
CA LEU A 213 -30.21 15.27 3.64
C LEU A 213 -29.53 14.07 2.99
N TRP A 214 -28.20 14.02 3.03
CA TRP A 214 -27.42 12.89 2.54
C TRP A 214 -27.70 11.61 3.33
N PHE A 215 -27.79 11.66 4.66
CA PHE A 215 -28.14 10.51 5.51
C PHE A 215 -29.56 10.00 5.26
N LEU A 216 -30.52 10.90 5.03
CA LEU A 216 -31.88 10.52 4.65
C LEU A 216 -31.89 9.84 3.27
N ALA A 217 -31.13 10.37 2.30
CA ALA A 217 -30.96 9.76 0.99
C ALA A 217 -30.25 8.40 1.07
N LEU A 218 -29.19 8.29 1.88
CA LEU A 218 -28.49 7.04 2.16
C LEU A 218 -29.46 6.01 2.70
N ARG A 219 -30.24 6.38 3.72
CA ARG A 219 -31.22 5.45 4.32
C ARG A 219 -32.29 5.02 3.34
N ARG A 220 -32.67 5.88 2.41
CA ARG A 220 -33.58 5.59 1.31
C ARG A 220 -32.98 4.54 0.36
N HIS A 221 -31.74 4.73 -0.06
CA HIS A 221 -31.01 3.82 -0.94
C HIS A 221 -30.74 2.47 -0.28
N GLU A 222 -30.27 2.45 0.97
CA GLU A 222 -30.07 1.22 1.74
C GLU A 222 -31.33 0.35 1.86
N ARG A 223 -32.53 0.95 1.86
CA ARG A 223 -33.79 0.20 1.93
C ARG A 223 -34.26 -0.30 0.57
N ARG A 224 -34.02 0.48 -0.49
CA ARG A 224 -34.60 0.25 -1.82
C ARG A 224 -33.66 -0.46 -2.79
N ASP A 225 -32.38 -0.15 -2.75
CA ASP A 225 -31.41 -0.67 -3.70
C ASP A 225 -31.24 -2.18 -3.46
N PRO A 226 -31.31 -3.02 -4.51
CA PRO A 226 -31.14 -4.46 -4.36
C PRO A 226 -29.70 -4.78 -3.94
N ALA A 227 -29.54 -5.80 -3.10
CA ALA A 227 -28.24 -6.40 -2.84
C ALA A 227 -27.91 -7.35 -3.99
N ALA A 228 -27.18 -6.87 -4.99
CA ALA A 228 -26.74 -7.72 -6.09
C ALA A 228 -25.75 -8.77 -5.59
N ARG A 229 -25.96 -10.04 -5.94
CA ARG A 229 -24.98 -11.09 -5.71
C ARG A 229 -23.98 -11.07 -6.86
N VAL A 230 -22.70 -11.02 -6.53
CA VAL A 230 -21.64 -11.07 -7.53
C VAL A 230 -21.51 -12.52 -8.00
N PRO A 231 -21.72 -12.81 -9.30
CA PRO A 231 -21.54 -14.17 -9.82
C PRO A 231 -20.05 -14.50 -9.80
N LEU A 232 -19.73 -15.69 -9.30
CA LEU A 232 -18.37 -16.21 -9.23
C LEU A 232 -18.19 -17.28 -10.30
N ASP A 233 -17.20 -17.11 -11.16
CA ASP A 233 -16.78 -18.13 -12.12
C ASP A 233 -15.70 -19.02 -11.47
N PRO A 234 -15.97 -20.32 -11.22
CA PRO A 234 -15.00 -21.23 -10.63
C PRO A 234 -13.70 -21.39 -11.43
N ALA A 235 -13.73 -21.22 -12.76
CA ALA A 235 -12.52 -21.29 -13.58
C ALA A 235 -11.62 -20.08 -13.32
N ARG A 236 -12.19 -18.87 -13.35
CA ARG A 236 -11.49 -17.63 -12.99
C ARG A 236 -10.97 -17.64 -11.55
N LEU A 237 -11.76 -18.14 -10.60
CA LEU A 237 -11.32 -18.24 -9.20
C LEU A 237 -10.13 -19.18 -9.01
N ARG A 238 -10.07 -20.27 -9.77
CA ARG A 238 -8.92 -21.18 -9.78
C ARG A 238 -7.69 -20.50 -10.36
N ALA A 239 -7.82 -19.86 -11.53
CA ALA A 239 -6.72 -19.12 -12.14
C ALA A 239 -6.16 -18.01 -11.22
N LEU A 240 -7.05 -17.29 -10.52
CA LEU A 240 -6.66 -16.32 -9.50
C LEU A 240 -5.93 -16.99 -8.33
N GLY A 241 -6.47 -18.09 -7.79
CA GLY A 241 -5.84 -18.83 -6.70
C GLY A 241 -4.47 -19.42 -7.05
N ASP A 242 -4.26 -19.84 -8.29
CA ASP A 242 -2.96 -20.32 -8.78
C ASP A 242 -1.92 -19.18 -8.89
N ALA A 243 -2.38 -17.93 -8.91
CA ALA A 243 -1.63 -16.69 -9.09
C ALA A 243 -1.38 -15.89 -7.78
N GLU A 244 -1.67 -16.49 -6.62
CA GLU A 244 -1.70 -15.82 -5.31
C GLU A 244 -0.94 -16.59 -4.23
N ASP A 245 -0.71 -15.95 -3.08
CA ASP A 245 -0.22 -16.57 -1.84
C ASP A 245 1.15 -17.26 -1.95
N TYR A 246 2.12 -16.58 -2.57
CA TYR A 246 3.45 -17.14 -2.87
C TYR A 246 4.50 -16.99 -1.77
N GLY A 247 4.27 -16.11 -0.79
CA GLY A 247 5.24 -15.83 0.26
C GLY A 247 4.64 -15.15 1.46
N VAL A 248 5.51 -14.60 2.31
CA VAL A 248 5.10 -13.85 3.50
C VAL A 248 4.24 -12.64 3.12
N GLN A 249 4.60 -11.97 2.03
CA GLN A 249 3.85 -10.85 1.46
C GLN A 249 3.18 -11.23 0.14
N ASN A 250 2.05 -10.61 -0.16
CA ASN A 250 1.29 -10.80 -1.39
C ASN A 250 0.71 -9.47 -1.90
N ALA A 251 0.31 -9.43 -3.17
CA ALA A 251 -0.31 -8.29 -3.81
C ALA A 251 -1.76 -8.61 -4.22
N PHE A 252 -2.69 -7.72 -3.84
CA PHE A 252 -4.09 -7.82 -4.22
C PHE A 252 -4.51 -6.63 -5.06
N THR A 253 -5.28 -6.86 -6.13
CA THR A 253 -5.88 -5.81 -6.94
C THR A 253 -7.34 -6.15 -7.24
N SER A 254 -8.25 -5.22 -6.96
CA SER A 254 -9.64 -5.31 -7.40
C SER A 254 -10.10 -4.04 -8.08
N ILE A 255 -11.09 -4.18 -8.96
CA ILE A 255 -11.77 -3.06 -9.55
C ILE A 255 -13.27 -3.34 -9.64
N ALA A 256 -14.08 -2.47 -9.03
CA ALA A 256 -15.54 -2.59 -9.07
C ALA A 256 -16.20 -1.28 -9.52
N PRO A 257 -17.35 -1.35 -10.20
CA PRO A 257 -18.12 -0.16 -10.53
C PRO A 257 -18.69 0.49 -9.27
N VAL A 258 -18.66 1.82 -9.23
CA VAL A 258 -19.41 2.59 -8.25
C VAL A 258 -20.89 2.43 -8.58
N LYS A 259 -21.74 2.25 -7.56
CA LYS A 259 -23.19 2.14 -7.74
C LYS A 259 -23.72 3.30 -8.61
N PRO A 260 -24.68 3.05 -9.50
CA PRO A 260 -25.12 4.05 -10.46
C PRO A 260 -25.84 5.22 -9.80
N GLY A 261 -25.71 6.40 -10.41
CA GLY A 261 -26.44 7.61 -10.03
C GLY A 261 -25.60 8.63 -9.25
N ARG A 262 -26.11 9.87 -9.25
CA ARG A 262 -25.39 11.04 -8.66
C ARG A 262 -25.13 10.86 -7.17
N PHE A 263 -26.07 10.28 -6.42
CA PHE A 263 -25.92 10.04 -4.99
C PHE A 263 -24.67 9.21 -4.70
N TRP A 264 -24.55 8.03 -5.30
CA TRP A 264 -23.41 7.13 -5.08
C TRP A 264 -22.10 7.68 -5.61
N SER A 265 -22.12 8.43 -6.73
CA SER A 265 -20.93 9.13 -7.21
C SER A 265 -20.41 10.19 -6.22
N VAL A 266 -21.32 10.95 -5.60
CA VAL A 266 -20.99 11.91 -4.54
C VAL A 266 -20.52 11.18 -3.28
N SER A 267 -21.23 10.14 -2.84
CA SER A 267 -20.85 9.32 -1.67
C SER A 267 -19.46 8.71 -1.84
N CYS A 268 -19.14 8.19 -3.02
CA CYS A 268 -17.81 7.68 -3.36
C CYS A 268 -16.73 8.78 -3.25
N SER A 269 -17.02 9.98 -3.75
CA SER A 269 -16.09 11.11 -3.64
C SER A 269 -15.89 11.55 -2.18
N MET A 270 -16.95 11.51 -1.36
CA MET A 270 -16.88 11.74 0.08
C MET A 270 -16.05 10.66 0.78
N SER A 271 -16.28 9.37 0.48
CA SER A 271 -15.51 8.25 1.03
C SER A 271 -14.03 8.36 0.69
N ILE A 272 -13.67 8.73 -0.54
CA ILE A 272 -12.27 9.02 -0.93
C ILE A 272 -11.70 10.17 -0.10
N ALA A 273 -12.42 11.30 0.02
CA ALA A 273 -11.92 12.47 0.74
C ALA A 273 -11.69 12.19 2.24
N VAL A 274 -12.63 11.45 2.86
CA VAL A 274 -12.50 10.97 4.24
C VAL A 274 -11.34 9.98 4.35
N GLY A 275 -11.26 9.03 3.42
CA GLY A 275 -10.19 8.03 3.37
C GLY A 275 -8.80 8.66 3.26
N ASP A 276 -8.59 9.62 2.37
CA ASP A 276 -7.31 10.35 2.22
C ASP A 276 -6.93 11.04 3.54
N TYR A 277 -7.88 11.75 4.15
CA TYR A 277 -7.63 12.43 5.41
C TYR A 277 -7.28 11.46 6.55
N VAL A 278 -8.05 10.38 6.70
CA VAL A 278 -7.88 9.42 7.79
C VAL A 278 -6.61 8.59 7.61
N ALA A 279 -6.34 8.07 6.40
CA ALA A 279 -5.10 7.37 6.10
C ALA A 279 -3.86 8.22 6.40
N ARG A 280 -3.91 9.51 6.04
CA ARG A 280 -2.79 10.44 6.21
C ARG A 280 -2.54 10.89 7.66
N HIS A 281 -3.59 11.02 8.48
CA HIS A 281 -3.50 11.65 9.81
C HIS A 281 -3.84 10.75 11.00
N VAL A 282 -4.52 9.63 10.76
CA VAL A 282 -4.98 8.70 11.81
C VAL A 282 -4.29 7.35 11.68
N PHE A 283 -4.22 6.79 10.47
CA PHE A 283 -3.64 5.48 10.19
C PHE A 283 -2.25 5.59 9.54
N ASN A 284 -1.37 6.39 10.14
CA ASN A 284 -0.04 6.68 9.58
C ASN A 284 1.12 6.05 10.37
N HIS A 285 0.81 5.25 11.40
CA HIS A 285 1.79 4.57 12.24
C HIS A 285 1.31 3.17 12.67
N GLN A 286 2.06 2.15 12.26
CA GLN A 286 2.03 0.76 12.73
C GLN A 286 0.66 0.09 12.67
N GLY A 287 -0.18 0.46 11.70
CA GLY A 287 -1.40 -0.27 11.39
C GLY A 287 -2.60 0.56 10.98
N LEU A 288 -3.63 -0.17 10.56
CA LEU A 288 -4.93 0.33 10.12
C LEU A 288 -5.98 -0.09 11.16
N SER A 289 -6.19 0.73 12.20
CA SER A 289 -7.18 0.46 13.25
C SER A 289 -7.00 -0.92 13.91
N GLY A 290 -5.76 -1.28 14.27
CA GLY A 290 -5.42 -2.56 14.90
C GLY A 290 -4.93 -3.63 13.91
N LEU A 291 -5.28 -3.50 12.63
CA LEU A 291 -4.77 -4.37 11.58
C LEU A 291 -3.30 -4.06 11.29
N ARG A 292 -2.42 -5.07 11.41
CA ARG A 292 -0.97 -4.93 11.25
C ARG A 292 -0.39 -5.80 10.14
N THR A 293 -1.22 -6.21 9.19
CA THR A 293 -0.86 -7.07 8.05
C THR A 293 -0.84 -6.32 6.72
N VAL A 294 -1.12 -5.01 6.69
CA VAL A 294 -1.13 -4.19 5.47
C VAL A 294 0.14 -3.35 5.41
N HIS A 295 0.92 -3.46 4.33
CA HIS A 295 2.09 -2.60 4.10
C HIS A 295 1.72 -1.28 3.43
N PHE A 296 1.03 -1.37 2.29
CA PHE A 296 0.58 -0.22 1.50
C PHE A 296 -0.76 -0.56 0.88
N ALA A 297 -1.67 0.42 0.85
CA ALA A 297 -2.94 0.29 0.15
C ALA A 297 -3.31 1.58 -0.56
N ARG A 298 -4.01 1.46 -1.69
CA ARG A 298 -4.44 2.61 -2.50
C ARG A 298 -5.86 2.42 -2.99
N PHE A 299 -6.59 3.53 -3.04
CA PHE A 299 -7.88 3.63 -3.71
C PHE A 299 -7.79 4.71 -4.78
N ASP A 300 -8.18 4.35 -5.99
CA ASP A 300 -8.09 5.21 -7.17
C ASP A 300 -9.35 5.13 -8.00
N ARG A 301 -9.92 6.29 -8.35
CA ARG A 301 -11.07 6.33 -9.24
C ARG A 301 -10.63 6.18 -10.69
N VAL A 302 -11.23 5.21 -11.39
CA VAL A 302 -10.98 4.90 -12.80
C VAL A 302 -12.32 5.00 -13.54
N GLY A 303 -12.63 6.20 -14.06
CA GLY A 303 -13.94 6.48 -14.64
C GLY A 303 -15.05 6.44 -13.58
N ASP A 304 -16.01 5.53 -13.77
CA ASP A 304 -17.08 5.21 -12.83
C ASP A 304 -16.75 4.01 -11.92
N ARG A 305 -15.51 3.50 -11.97
CA ARG A 305 -15.05 2.37 -11.15
C ARG A 305 -14.05 2.81 -10.07
N MET A 306 -13.95 2.01 -9.02
CA MET A 306 -12.94 2.13 -7.98
C MET A 306 -11.90 1.03 -8.16
N LEU A 307 -10.64 1.41 -8.31
CA LEU A 307 -9.49 0.52 -8.24
C LEU A 307 -8.98 0.49 -6.79
N PHE A 308 -8.90 -0.70 -6.22
CA PHE A 308 -8.25 -0.95 -4.94
C PHE A 308 -7.02 -1.82 -5.15
N THR A 309 -5.92 -1.42 -4.51
CA THR A 309 -4.66 -2.18 -4.52
C THR A 309 -4.12 -2.28 -3.12
N SER A 310 -3.64 -3.45 -2.71
CA SER A 310 -2.99 -3.65 -1.42
C SER A 310 -1.77 -4.56 -1.52
N TYR A 311 -0.76 -4.30 -0.69
CA TYR A 311 0.32 -5.22 -0.37
C TYR A 311 0.18 -5.65 1.08
N TYR A 312 0.15 -6.95 1.34
CA TYR A 312 -0.28 -7.49 2.61
C TYR A 312 0.45 -8.77 2.99
N ASP A 313 0.31 -9.18 4.25
CA ASP A 313 0.90 -10.39 4.80
C ASP A 313 -0.04 -11.59 4.78
N GLY A 314 0.52 -12.79 4.61
CA GLY A 314 -0.22 -14.05 4.68
C GLY A 314 -1.08 -14.32 3.46
N SER A 315 -2.03 -15.24 3.58
CA SER A 315 -2.92 -15.61 2.48
C SER A 315 -4.02 -14.59 2.26
N LEU A 316 -4.59 -14.53 1.06
CA LEU A 316 -5.73 -13.66 0.78
C LEU A 316 -6.93 -13.98 1.71
N GLU A 317 -7.10 -15.25 2.07
CA GLU A 317 -8.15 -15.68 2.98
C GLU A 317 -7.93 -15.17 4.40
N SER A 318 -6.72 -15.32 4.96
CA SER A 318 -6.41 -14.76 6.29
C SER A 318 -6.51 -13.24 6.30
N TYR A 319 -6.04 -12.61 5.22
CA TYR A 319 -6.13 -11.17 5.03
C TYR A 319 -7.58 -10.70 5.08
N ASN A 320 -8.48 -11.33 4.31
CA ASN A 320 -9.91 -10.98 4.30
C ASN A 320 -10.58 -11.20 5.66
N ASN A 321 -10.24 -12.28 6.37
CA ASN A 321 -10.76 -12.53 7.72
C ASN A 321 -10.38 -11.39 8.67
N ASP A 322 -9.12 -10.96 8.64
CA ASP A 322 -8.66 -9.85 9.48
C ASP A 322 -9.43 -8.55 9.22
N PHE A 323 -9.79 -8.25 7.95
CA PHE A 323 -10.62 -7.07 7.69
C PHE A 323 -12.02 -7.20 8.27
N VAL A 324 -12.65 -8.37 8.08
CA VAL A 324 -14.02 -8.60 8.57
C VAL A 324 -14.06 -8.51 10.10
N ASP A 325 -13.07 -9.09 10.77
CA ASP A 325 -13.03 -9.16 12.23
C ASP A 325 -12.63 -7.84 12.88
N GLN A 326 -11.63 -7.15 12.33
CA GLN A 326 -11.02 -6.00 13.00
C GLN A 326 -11.55 -4.66 12.48
N ILE A 327 -11.86 -4.57 11.18
CA ILE A 327 -12.11 -3.28 10.51
C ILE A 327 -13.25 -3.31 9.48
N ALA A 328 -14.28 -4.15 9.68
CA ALA A 328 -15.46 -4.21 8.82
C ALA A 328 -16.11 -2.84 8.57
N TRP A 329 -16.08 -1.93 9.55
CA TRP A 329 -16.60 -0.58 9.41
C TRP A 329 -15.82 0.26 8.37
N VAL A 330 -14.50 0.05 8.25
CA VAL A 330 -13.65 0.69 7.22
C VAL A 330 -14.03 0.15 5.85
N LEU A 331 -14.13 -1.18 5.72
CA LEU A 331 -14.57 -1.83 4.48
C LEU A 331 -15.94 -1.30 4.03
N ASN A 332 -16.88 -1.20 4.96
CA ASN A 332 -18.22 -0.68 4.69
C ASN A 332 -18.20 0.78 4.18
N THR A 333 -17.30 1.60 4.71
CA THR A 333 -17.20 3.02 4.33
C THR A 333 -16.61 3.19 2.93
N VAL A 334 -15.66 2.32 2.57
CA VAL A 334 -14.92 2.44 1.31
C VAL A 334 -15.59 1.66 0.18
N PHE A 335 -15.91 0.38 0.39
CA PHE A 335 -16.52 -0.49 -0.61
C PHE A 335 -18.06 -0.42 -0.63
N GLY A 336 -18.72 0.11 0.42
CA GLY A 336 -20.18 0.16 0.48
C GLY A 336 -20.86 1.02 -0.58
N VAL A 337 -20.09 1.82 -1.32
CA VAL A 337 -20.54 2.63 -2.47
C VAL A 337 -20.39 1.90 -3.81
N GLU A 338 -19.79 0.70 -3.82
CA GLU A 338 -19.50 -0.10 -5.01
C GLU A 338 -20.58 -1.16 -5.25
N GLU A 339 -20.81 -1.50 -6.52
CA GLU A 339 -21.84 -2.45 -6.93
C GLU A 339 -21.50 -3.87 -6.47
N GLY A 340 -22.50 -4.59 -5.98
CA GLY A 340 -22.32 -5.96 -5.47
C GLY A 340 -21.77 -6.05 -4.05
N PHE A 341 -21.38 -4.94 -3.40
CA PHE A 341 -21.00 -4.97 -1.99
C PHE A 341 -22.22 -5.26 -1.10
N PRO A 342 -22.08 -6.09 -0.03
CA PRO A 342 -23.20 -6.40 0.86
C PRO A 342 -23.90 -5.17 1.43
N ARG A 343 -25.19 -5.30 1.71
CA ARG A 343 -26.00 -4.19 2.20
C ARG A 343 -25.45 -3.70 3.55
N THR A 344 -25.09 -2.43 3.60
CA THR A 344 -24.64 -1.75 4.81
C THR A 344 -25.79 -1.03 5.49
N ARG A 345 -25.57 -0.68 6.76
CA ARG A 345 -26.43 0.24 7.51
C ARG A 345 -25.57 1.42 7.98
N TRP A 346 -25.96 2.60 7.52
CA TRP A 346 -25.22 3.86 7.68
C TRP A 346 -23.79 3.83 7.13
N LEU A 347 -23.52 2.99 6.12
CA LEU A 347 -22.16 2.71 5.59
C LEU A 347 -21.13 2.22 6.62
N VAL A 348 -21.54 1.83 7.83
CA VAL A 348 -20.59 1.39 8.88
C VAL A 348 -20.95 0.06 9.52
N ARG A 349 -22.21 -0.36 9.50
CA ARG A 349 -22.68 -1.62 10.10
C ARG A 349 -23.16 -2.62 9.06
N ASP A 350 -23.33 -3.87 9.50
CA ASP A 350 -23.70 -5.04 8.67
C ASP A 350 -22.65 -5.24 7.57
N GLY A 351 -22.98 -5.09 6.28
CA GLY A 351 -22.00 -5.01 5.21
C GLY A 351 -21.00 -6.16 5.23
N ALA A 352 -19.72 -5.86 5.43
CA ALA A 352 -18.62 -6.81 5.51
C ALA A 352 -18.79 -7.93 6.56
N HIS A 353 -19.65 -7.76 7.58
CA HIS A 353 -20.00 -8.85 8.51
C HIS A 353 -20.81 -9.97 7.83
N ASP A 354 -21.44 -9.73 6.68
CA ASP A 354 -21.81 -10.79 5.74
C ASP A 354 -20.55 -11.26 5.01
N GLU A 355 -19.78 -12.10 5.69
CA GLU A 355 -18.47 -12.57 5.25
C GLU A 355 -18.54 -13.26 3.87
N VAL A 356 -19.58 -14.09 3.66
CA VAL A 356 -19.80 -14.78 2.38
C VAL A 356 -20.04 -13.78 1.26
N GLY A 357 -20.92 -12.79 1.50
CA GLY A 357 -21.21 -11.74 0.54
C GLY A 357 -19.99 -10.86 0.25
N PHE A 358 -19.22 -10.51 1.28
CA PHE A 358 -18.02 -9.70 1.16
C PHE A 358 -16.91 -10.41 0.37
N LYS A 359 -16.62 -11.67 0.71
CA LYS A 359 -15.63 -12.47 0.00
C LYS A 359 -16.05 -12.69 -1.46
N ALA A 360 -17.34 -12.93 -1.72
CA ALA A 360 -17.86 -13.00 -3.09
C ALA A 360 -17.68 -11.67 -3.85
N PHE A 361 -17.94 -10.53 -3.20
CA PHE A 361 -17.70 -9.22 -3.80
C PHE A 361 -16.22 -9.00 -4.14
N ILE A 362 -15.32 -9.22 -3.19
CA ILE A 362 -13.88 -9.01 -3.38
C ILE A 362 -13.33 -9.93 -4.47
N ARG A 363 -13.65 -11.22 -4.42
CA ARG A 363 -13.18 -12.21 -5.40
C ARG A 363 -13.77 -11.98 -6.80
N GLY A 364 -15.05 -11.59 -6.90
CA GLY A 364 -15.68 -11.36 -8.19
C GLY A 364 -15.15 -10.12 -8.93
N HIS A 365 -14.66 -9.12 -8.19
CA HIS A 365 -14.05 -7.90 -8.71
C HIS A 365 -12.52 -7.93 -8.76
N GLN A 366 -11.90 -9.03 -8.35
CA GLN A 366 -10.46 -9.17 -8.36
C GLN A 366 -9.93 -9.31 -9.79
N ILE A 367 -8.82 -8.63 -10.07
CA ILE A 367 -8.08 -8.80 -11.33
C ILE A 367 -6.68 -9.32 -11.05
N GLU A 368 -6.14 -10.07 -12.00
CA GLU A 368 -4.78 -10.60 -11.91
C GLU A 368 -3.76 -9.45 -11.77
N THR A 369 -2.76 -9.67 -10.92
CA THR A 369 -1.61 -8.77 -10.75
C THR A 369 -0.35 -9.51 -11.18
N PRO A 370 -0.15 -9.74 -12.49
CA PRO A 370 0.89 -10.65 -12.97
C PRO A 370 2.30 -10.16 -12.61
N VAL A 371 2.49 -8.84 -12.54
CA VAL A 371 3.79 -8.25 -12.21
C VAL A 371 3.65 -7.45 -10.92
N TRP A 372 4.31 -7.92 -9.87
CA TRP A 372 4.49 -7.17 -8.64
C TRP A 372 5.83 -7.51 -7.99
N TRP A 373 6.30 -6.64 -7.10
CA TRP A 373 7.59 -6.80 -6.44
C TRP A 373 7.59 -6.16 -5.06
N SER A 374 8.34 -6.77 -4.14
CA SER A 374 8.65 -6.24 -2.81
C SER A 374 10.15 -6.17 -2.59
N ALA A 375 10.60 -5.08 -1.97
CA ALA A 375 11.99 -4.87 -1.62
C ALA A 375 12.48 -5.72 -0.42
N TYR A 376 11.56 -6.36 0.28
CA TYR A 376 11.78 -7.15 1.50
C TYR A 376 10.68 -8.22 1.65
N PRO A 377 10.60 -9.19 0.71
CA PRO A 377 9.46 -10.11 0.58
C PRO A 377 9.23 -10.99 1.82
N GLU A 378 10.28 -11.26 2.60
CA GLU A 378 10.25 -12.13 3.78
C GLU A 378 9.78 -11.45 5.07
N LEU A 379 9.58 -10.13 5.06
CA LEU A 379 9.30 -9.37 6.29
C LEU A 379 7.82 -9.03 6.40
N ALA A 380 7.09 -9.72 7.27
CA ALA A 380 5.74 -9.30 7.64
C ALA A 380 5.74 -7.88 8.23
N ALA A 381 4.67 -7.12 8.10
CA ALA A 381 4.55 -5.76 8.63
C ALA A 381 4.75 -5.71 10.16
N VAL A 382 4.26 -6.72 10.88
CA VAL A 382 4.56 -6.91 12.31
C VAL A 382 6.05 -7.11 12.58
N THR A 383 6.75 -7.88 11.75
CA THR A 383 8.19 -8.10 11.86
C THR A 383 8.96 -6.81 11.59
N VAL A 384 8.54 -6.01 10.62
CA VAL A 384 9.14 -4.69 10.37
C VAL A 384 9.01 -3.79 11.60
N ASP A 385 7.86 -3.80 12.29
CA ASP A 385 7.67 -3.03 13.52
C ASP A 385 8.53 -3.56 14.68
N GLU A 386 8.60 -4.88 14.84
CA GLU A 386 9.43 -5.52 15.87
C GLU A 386 10.93 -5.23 15.64
N ASN A 387 11.40 -5.29 14.39
CA ASN A 387 12.78 -4.94 14.05
C ASN A 387 13.09 -3.47 14.37
N ALA A 388 12.14 -2.57 14.15
CA ALA A 388 12.27 -1.17 14.54
C ALA A 388 12.29 -1.00 16.08
N ALA A 389 11.51 -1.78 16.82
CA ALA A 389 11.53 -1.80 18.28
C ALA A 389 12.85 -2.36 18.84
N ILE A 390 13.39 -3.42 18.24
CA ILE A 390 14.71 -3.98 18.53
C ILE A 390 15.78 -2.90 18.36
N ARG A 391 15.82 -2.23 17.19
CA ARG A 391 16.75 -1.11 16.96
C ARG A 391 16.58 0.00 17.98
N ALA A 392 15.34 0.33 18.34
CA ALA A 392 15.08 1.37 19.32
C ALA A 392 15.64 1.05 20.71
N GLY A 393 15.60 -0.22 21.10
CA GLY A 393 16.12 -0.68 22.38
C GLY A 393 17.64 -0.64 22.51
N LEU A 394 18.41 -0.50 21.42
CA LEU A 394 19.87 -0.28 21.49
C LEU A 394 20.27 1.11 22.04
N ARG A 395 19.30 2.02 22.22
CA ARG A 395 19.56 3.40 22.63
C ARG A 395 19.07 3.67 24.05
N GLY A 396 19.74 4.60 24.72
CA GLY A 396 19.37 5.07 26.06
C GLY A 396 19.70 4.07 27.17
N PRO A 397 19.58 4.48 28.44
CA PRO A 397 19.67 3.58 29.57
C PRO A 397 18.44 2.66 29.65
N MET A 398 18.63 1.45 30.18
CA MET A 398 17.54 0.51 30.52
C MET A 398 17.75 -0.05 31.92
N THR A 399 16.66 -0.25 32.64
CA THR A 399 16.60 -1.13 33.82
C THR A 399 16.76 -2.59 33.43
N GLU A 400 17.01 -3.45 34.41
CA GLU A 400 17.13 -4.89 34.16
C GLU A 400 15.85 -5.50 33.57
N GLN A 401 14.69 -5.08 34.08
CA GLN A 401 13.39 -5.53 33.56
C GLN A 401 13.10 -5.01 32.14
N GLU A 402 13.55 -3.79 31.81
CA GLU A 402 13.46 -3.27 30.43
C GLU A 402 14.38 -4.01 29.48
N ALA A 403 15.61 -4.32 29.90
CA ALA A 403 16.55 -5.10 29.11
C ALA A 403 16.03 -6.52 28.87
N ALA A 404 15.45 -7.17 29.89
CA ALA A 404 14.82 -8.49 29.75
C ALA A 404 13.66 -8.47 28.75
N ARG A 405 12.77 -7.46 28.82
CA ARG A 405 11.66 -7.29 27.86
C ARG A 405 12.14 -6.99 26.44
N TRP A 406 13.27 -6.31 26.29
CA TRP A 406 13.87 -6.04 24.99
C TRP A 406 14.51 -7.30 24.40
N LEU A 407 15.26 -8.06 25.21
CA LEU A 407 15.86 -9.33 24.81
C LEU A 407 14.79 -10.34 24.39
N ALA A 408 13.64 -10.39 25.06
CA ALA A 408 12.54 -11.30 24.68
C ALA A 408 11.89 -11.00 23.30
N ARG A 409 12.36 -9.98 22.58
CA ARG A 409 11.96 -9.69 21.18
C ARG A 409 12.90 -10.31 20.15
N LEU A 410 14.11 -10.66 20.57
CA LEU A 410 15.10 -11.45 19.85
C LEU A 410 14.86 -12.91 20.21
#